data_AF-A0A7V4IDX7-F1
#
_entry.id   AF-A0A7V4IDX7-F1
#
_cell.length_a   1.000
_cell.length_b   1.000
_cell.length_c   1.000
_cell.angle_alpha   90.00
_cell.angle_beta   90.00
_cell.angle_gamma   90.00
#
_symmetry.space_group_name_H-M   'P 1'
#
loop_
_entity.id
_entity.type
_entity.pdbx_description
1 polymer ?
#
loop_
_entity_poly.entity_id
_entity_poly.type
_entity_poly.pdbx_seq_one_letter_code
_entity_poly.pdbx_strand_id
1 'polypeptide(L)'
;MQRSHWITRGVLPVCRDLETDEDRVVKILLQQVRTQLFLKSEGSWTANPYEALDFELSQRAIDYASNHQLKGVQIVVKFIDGQFDQVVPLPDSTATEAGTQS
;
A
#
# COMPACT_ATOMS: atom_id res chain seq x y z
N MET A 1 9.30 5.88 -61.22
CA MET A 1 9.36 6.66 -59.96
C MET A 1 9.93 5.78 -58.85
N GLN A 2 10.54 6.35 -57.80
CA GLN A 2 11.46 5.62 -56.91
C GLN A 2 10.82 4.59 -55.96
N ARG A 3 11.64 3.61 -55.56
CA ARG A 3 11.52 2.78 -54.34
C ARG A 3 12.44 3.37 -53.27
N SER A 4 11.98 3.53 -52.02
CA SER A 4 12.73 3.60 -50.72
C SER A 4 11.84 4.23 -49.64
N HIS A 5 11.45 3.55 -48.56
CA HIS A 5 12.22 3.16 -47.36
C HIS A 5 12.36 4.26 -46.29
N TRP A 6 11.35 4.32 -45.41
CA TRP A 6 11.35 4.77 -43.99
C TRP A 6 9.97 4.39 -43.38
N ILE A 7 9.77 4.11 -42.08
CA ILE A 7 10.70 4.01 -40.94
C ILE A 7 10.19 3.03 -39.83
N THR A 8 11.12 2.28 -39.22
CA THR A 8 11.21 1.80 -37.80
C THR A 8 10.12 0.97 -37.09
N ARG A 9 10.61 -0.03 -36.33
CA ARG A 9 9.91 -0.93 -35.38
C ARG A 9 8.92 -0.19 -34.45
N GLY A 10 7.63 -0.29 -34.75
CA GLY A 10 6.55 0.10 -33.83
C GLY A 10 6.24 -0.99 -32.80
N VAL A 11 7.16 -1.25 -31.85
CA VAL A 11 6.72 -1.81 -30.56
C VAL A 11 6.12 -0.65 -29.78
N LEU A 12 4.82 -0.43 -29.96
CA LEU A 12 4.06 0.39 -29.02
C LEU A 12 3.92 -0.43 -27.73
N PRO A 13 4.47 0.01 -26.59
CA PRO A 13 4.00 -0.47 -25.32
C PRO A 13 2.60 0.10 -25.12
N VAL A 14 1.58 -0.64 -25.54
CA VAL A 14 0.32 -0.58 -24.79
C VAL A 14 0.66 -1.15 -23.43
N CYS A 15 0.90 -0.26 -22.47
CA CYS A 15 1.04 -0.59 -21.06
C CYS A 15 -0.30 -1.16 -20.61
N ARG A 16 -0.47 -2.47 -20.72
CA ARG A 16 -1.71 -3.18 -20.40
C ARG A 16 -1.78 -3.49 -18.89
N ASP A 17 -1.48 -2.48 -18.09
CA ASP A 17 -1.51 -2.50 -16.63
C ASP A 17 -1.89 -1.08 -16.14
N LEU A 18 -3.02 -0.61 -16.63
CA LEU A 18 -3.80 0.45 -15.98
C LEU A 18 -5.29 0.08 -16.01
N GLU A 19 -5.57 -1.17 -15.62
CA GLU A 19 -6.82 -1.45 -14.90
C GLU A 19 -6.67 -0.74 -13.54
N THR A 20 -6.93 0.57 -13.56
CA THR A 20 -6.79 1.44 -12.41
C THR A 20 -7.65 0.89 -11.28
N ASP A 21 -7.10 0.95 -10.08
CA ASP A 21 -7.71 0.55 -8.81
C ASP A 21 -8.86 1.51 -8.40
N GLU A 22 -9.83 1.71 -9.30
CA GLU A 22 -10.96 2.65 -9.20
C GLU A 22 -12.25 1.97 -8.70
N ASP A 23 -12.32 0.63 -8.66
CA ASP A 23 -13.43 -0.10 -8.03
C ASP A 23 -13.25 -0.25 -6.51
N ARG A 24 -12.04 0.00 -6.00
CA ARG A 24 -11.74 -0.06 -4.56
C ARG A 24 -11.93 1.29 -3.88
N VAL A 25 -13.12 1.47 -3.32
CA VAL A 25 -13.46 2.60 -2.44
C VAL A 25 -12.59 2.71 -1.17
N VAL A 26 -11.78 1.69 -0.85
CA VAL A 26 -10.86 1.65 0.30
C VAL A 26 -9.48 1.12 -0.07
N LYS A 27 -8.45 1.74 0.50
CA LYS A 27 -7.06 1.25 0.53
C LYS A 27 -6.60 1.04 1.96
N ILE A 28 -5.77 0.03 2.18
CA ILE A 28 -5.19 -0.29 3.48
C ILE A 28 -3.69 -0.08 3.41
N LEU A 29 -3.22 1.00 4.01
CA LEU A 29 -1.83 1.44 3.98
C LEU A 29 -1.16 1.25 5.35
N LEU A 30 0.13 0.98 5.38
CA LEU A 30 0.95 1.10 6.60
C LEU A 30 1.53 2.50 6.68
N GLN A 31 1.39 3.18 7.82
CA GLN A 31 1.95 4.51 8.08
C GLN A 31 2.86 4.49 9.31
N GLN A 32 4.02 5.15 9.25
CA GLN A 32 4.83 5.38 10.45
C GLN A 32 4.19 6.44 11.36
N VAL A 33 4.04 6.15 12.65
CA VAL A 33 3.53 7.11 13.63
C VAL A 33 4.48 8.31 13.77
N ARG A 34 5.80 8.08 13.75
CA ARG A 34 6.83 9.12 13.95
C ARG A 34 6.99 10.09 12.79
N THR A 35 6.97 9.59 11.55
CA THR A 35 7.27 10.38 10.35
C THR A 35 6.04 10.67 9.50
N GLN A 36 4.88 10.05 9.82
CA GLN A 36 3.63 10.15 9.07
C GLN A 36 3.71 9.69 7.60
N LEU A 37 4.80 9.03 7.22
CA LEU A 37 5.01 8.46 5.88
C LEU A 37 4.31 7.11 5.75
N PHE A 38 3.77 6.83 4.56
CA PHE A 38 3.20 5.56 4.16
C PHE A 38 4.26 4.62 3.57
N LEU A 39 4.13 3.32 3.79
CA LEU A 39 5.02 2.33 3.20
C LEU A 39 4.77 2.26 1.69
N LYS A 40 5.81 2.43 0.88
CA LYS A 40 5.79 2.25 -0.58
C LYS A 40 6.32 0.88 -0.99
N SER A 41 7.36 0.40 -0.33
CA SER A 41 8.03 -0.88 -0.58
C SER A 41 8.85 -1.29 0.64
N GLU A 42 9.46 -2.47 0.62
CA GLU A 42 10.42 -2.87 1.67
C GLU A 42 11.48 -1.79 1.90
N GLY A 43 11.57 -1.28 3.13
CA GLY A 43 12.48 -0.19 3.51
C GLY A 43 12.18 1.20 2.92
N SER A 44 11.18 1.34 2.04
CA SER A 44 10.87 2.57 1.31
C SER A 44 9.55 3.19 1.75
N TRP A 45 9.59 4.48 2.08
CA TRP A 45 8.46 5.24 2.64
C TRP A 45 8.19 6.50 1.82
N THR A 46 6.92 6.86 1.63
CA THR A 46 6.45 7.99 0.84
C THR A 46 5.45 8.83 1.62
N ALA A 47 5.42 10.15 1.39
CA ALA A 47 4.34 11.00 1.90
C ALA A 47 3.06 10.88 1.07
N ASN A 48 3.14 10.29 -0.13
CA ASN A 48 2.06 10.25 -1.11
C ASN A 48 1.25 8.94 -0.99
N PRO A 49 -0.01 8.97 -0.51
CA PRO A 49 -0.81 7.75 -0.32
C PRO A 49 -1.17 7.05 -1.65
N TYR A 50 -1.12 7.75 -2.78
CA TYR A 50 -1.33 7.14 -4.11
C TYR A 50 -0.15 6.28 -4.58
N GLU A 51 1.04 6.50 -4.03
CA GLU A 51 2.24 5.68 -4.29
C GLU A 51 2.52 4.68 -3.15
N ALA A 52 1.66 4.63 -2.14
CA ALA A 52 1.78 3.69 -1.04
C ALA A 52 1.31 2.30 -1.46
N LEU A 53 1.86 1.28 -0.80
CA LEU A 53 1.49 -0.12 -1.00
C LEU A 53 0.10 -0.36 -0.39
N ASP A 54 -0.88 -0.73 -1.23
CA ASP A 54 -2.14 -1.27 -0.76
C ASP A 54 -1.96 -2.72 -0.29
N PHE A 55 -2.42 -2.99 0.93
CA PHE A 55 -2.37 -4.32 1.53
C PHE A 55 -3.64 -5.15 1.31
N GLU A 56 -4.69 -4.56 0.75
CA GLU A 56 -6.05 -5.09 0.56
C GLU A 56 -6.81 -5.43 1.86
N LEU A 57 -6.09 -5.95 2.86
CA LEU A 57 -6.58 -6.47 4.13
C LEU A 57 -5.68 -6.01 5.28
N SER A 58 -6.29 -5.54 6.37
CA SER A 58 -5.57 -5.15 7.59
C SER A 58 -4.67 -6.28 8.12
N GLN A 59 -5.14 -7.53 8.04
CA GLN A 59 -4.37 -8.69 8.46
C GLN A 59 -3.05 -8.87 7.70
N ARG A 60 -3.00 -8.52 6.40
CA ARG A 60 -1.75 -8.54 5.61
C ARG A 60 -0.81 -7.41 6.01
N ALA A 61 -1.34 -6.23 6.35
CA ALA A 61 -0.54 -5.14 6.89
C ALA A 61 0.06 -5.49 8.28
N ILE A 62 -0.69 -6.17 9.15
CA ILE A 62 -0.20 -6.70 10.44
C ILE A 62 0.92 -7.72 10.21
N ASP A 63 0.69 -8.72 9.35
CA ASP A 63 1.65 -9.78 9.04
C ASP A 63 2.95 -9.20 8.44
N TYR A 64 2.81 -8.29 7.46
CA TYR A 64 3.94 -7.61 6.85
C TYR A 64 4.75 -6.81 7.87
N ALA A 65 4.10 -5.99 8.71
CA ALA A 65 4.78 -5.22 9.74
C ALA A 65 5.48 -6.11 10.78
N SER A 66 4.89 -7.26 11.11
CA SER A 66 5.46 -8.25 12.03
C SER A 66 6.69 -8.93 11.43
N ASN A 67 6.58 -9.41 10.19
CA ASN A 67 7.66 -10.10 9.46
C ASN A 67 8.87 -9.17 9.20
N HIS A 68 8.63 -7.89 8.89
CA HIS A 68 9.68 -6.89 8.68
C HIS A 68 10.09 -6.16 9.97
N GLN A 69 9.54 -6.57 11.13
CA GLN A 69 9.81 -6.00 12.46
C GLN A 69 9.66 -4.46 12.51
N LEU A 70 8.67 -3.93 11.79
CA LEU A 70 8.38 -2.50 11.72
C LEU A 70 7.78 -2.03 13.06
N LYS A 71 8.48 -1.09 13.72
CA LYS A 71 8.09 -0.57 15.04
C LYS A 71 7.54 0.84 14.94
N GLY A 72 6.50 1.14 15.71
CA GLY A 72 5.86 2.46 15.72
C GLY A 72 5.18 2.78 14.39
N VAL A 73 4.50 1.78 13.82
CA VAL A 73 3.69 1.93 12.59
C VAL A 73 2.24 1.54 12.89
N GLN A 74 1.32 2.13 12.15
CA GLN A 74 -0.13 2.00 12.28
C GLN A 74 -0.75 1.71 10.92
N ILE A 75 -1.91 1.07 10.91
CA ILE A 75 -2.67 0.83 9.69
C ILE A 75 -3.58 2.04 9.45
N VAL A 76 -3.58 2.57 8.24
CA VAL A 76 -4.47 3.65 7.80
C VAL A 76 -5.34 3.12 6.68
N VAL A 77 -6.65 3.04 6.94
CA VAL A 77 -7.66 2.72 5.93
C VAL A 77 -8.09 4.04 5.30
N LYS A 78 -7.63 4.26 4.06
CA LYS A 78 -7.85 5.43 3.23
C LYS A 78 -9.08 5.19 2.35
N PHE A 79 -10.16 5.94 2.54
CA PHE A 79 -11.33 5.85 1.67
C PHE A 79 -11.16 6.79 0.46
N ILE A 80 -11.30 6.25 -0.76
CA ILE A 80 -11.10 7.02 -2.01
C ILE A 80 -12.21 8.05 -2.20
N ASP A 81 -13.43 7.75 -1.73
CA ASP A 81 -14.58 8.65 -1.67
C ASP A 81 -14.40 9.80 -0.65
N GLY A 82 -13.25 9.89 0.01
CA GLY A 82 -12.87 10.99 0.90
C GLY A 82 -13.64 11.06 2.22
N GLN A 83 -14.50 10.09 2.52
CA GLN A 83 -15.42 10.19 3.66
C GLN A 83 -14.69 10.29 5.00
N PHE A 84 -13.85 9.30 5.37
CA PHE A 84 -13.02 9.35 6.58
C PHE A 84 -11.74 8.51 6.41
N ASP A 85 -10.68 8.81 7.17
CA ASP A 85 -9.51 7.93 7.32
C ASP A 85 -9.60 7.19 8.65
N GLN A 86 -9.63 5.85 8.65
CA GLN A 86 -9.62 5.07 9.88
C GLN A 86 -8.20 4.62 10.21
N VAL A 87 -7.69 5.04 11.36
CA VAL A 87 -6.38 4.64 11.88
C VAL A 87 -6.54 3.53 12.91
N VAL A 88 -5.87 2.39 12.70
CA VAL A 88 -5.83 1.26 13.61
C VAL A 88 -4.39 1.07 14.08
N PRO A 89 -4.08 1.23 15.40
CA PRO A 89 -2.75 0.92 15.91
C PRO A 89 -2.49 -0.58 15.74
N LEU A 90 -1.28 -0.95 15.33
CA LEU A 90 -0.87 -2.35 15.39
C LEU A 90 -0.80 -2.78 16.85
N PRO A 91 -1.26 -4.00 17.20
CA PRO A 91 -1.01 -4.54 18.52
C PRO A 91 0.50 -4.69 18.69
N ASP A 92 1.05 -4.03 19.70
CA ASP A 92 2.37 -4.37 20.20
C ASP A 92 2.39 -5.86 20.57
N SER A 93 3.42 -6.58 20.12
CA SER A 93 3.55 -8.04 20.38
C SER A 93 3.83 -8.37 21.86
N THR A 94 3.63 -7.41 22.76
CA THR A 94 3.54 -7.55 24.22
C THR A 94 2.18 -8.07 24.70
N ALA A 95 1.32 -8.56 23.80
CA ALA A 95 0.15 -9.38 24.12
C ALA A 95 0.53 -10.79 24.66
N THR A 96 1.34 -10.83 25.71
CA THR A 96 1.43 -11.96 26.64
C THR A 96 0.85 -11.51 27.98
N GLU A 97 -0.47 -11.62 28.13
CA GLU A 97 -1.21 -11.84 29.39
C GLU A 97 -2.71 -11.90 29.03
N ALA A 98 -3.34 -13.08 29.11
CA ALA A 98 -3.91 -13.66 30.34
C ALA A 98 -5.35 -13.18 30.60
N GLY A 99 -6.29 -13.82 29.91
CA GLY A 99 -7.74 -13.68 30.11
C GLY A 99 -8.39 -15.03 30.40
N THR A 100 -8.05 -15.65 31.52
CA THR A 100 -8.80 -16.82 32.04
C THR A 100 -10.21 -16.36 32.40
N GLN A 101 -11.20 -16.73 31.60
CA GLN A 101 -12.60 -16.55 31.97
C GLN A 101 -13.05 -17.76 32.80
N SER A 102 -13.66 -17.46 33.96
CA SER A 102 -13.97 -18.40 35.05
C SER A 102 -15.09 -19.39 34.77
#